data_AF-A0AAE0KW93-F1
#
_entry.id   AF-A0AAE0KW93-F1
#
_cell.length_a   1.000
_cell.length_b   1.000
_cell.length_c   1.000
_cell.angle_alpha   90.00
_cell.angle_beta   90.00
_cell.angle_gamma   90.00
#
_symmetry.space_group_name_H-M   'P 1'
#
loop_
_entity.id
_entity.type
_entity.pdbx_description
1 polymer ?
#
loop_
_entity_poly.entity_id
_entity_poly.type
_entity_poly.pdbx_seq_one_letter_code
_entity_poly.pdbx_strand_id
1 'polypeptide(L)'
;MKAQDIAPACIAVAGVGLRAALSYFAWGPRLAERVELSTPLHSIFTIAEGFHLKKMGMSPYTGSAFHAPPLVLPLLSPFTDIGDLSSVLPFIAFDLASAYLIYMIAFTFCRLPKKSKTGMKRISSSGWSMYDIQTGQLKEPAPNEASPASGLPDLCAALYFLNPFAIASCVAGSLSGLEALFILLAIYGATVQKPMLAAFGAAGATYMSALPLVLCIPLMLLLARGLEDCPLEYQPESRVRFTR
;
A
#
# COMPACT_ATOMS: atom_id res chain seq x y z
N MET A 1 0.50 25.21 13.00
CA MET A 1 0.02 24.05 12.22
C MET A 1 -1.42 24.32 11.83
N LYS A 2 -1.79 24.18 10.55
CA LYS A 2 -3.18 24.38 10.13
C LYS A 2 -4.02 23.22 10.68
N ALA A 3 -5.28 23.46 11.02
CA ALA A 3 -6.19 22.43 11.56
C ALA A 3 -6.33 21.19 10.64
N GLN A 4 -6.04 21.33 9.34
CA GLN A 4 -6.07 20.25 8.36
C GLN A 4 -4.92 19.23 8.50
N ASP A 5 -3.76 19.60 9.08
CA ASP A 5 -2.61 18.70 9.21
C ASP A 5 -2.68 17.79 10.46
N ILE A 6 -3.60 18.08 11.38
CA ILE A 6 -3.69 17.42 12.69
C ILE A 6 -4.39 16.06 12.56
N ALA A 7 -5.43 15.98 11.73
CA ALA A 7 -6.22 14.76 11.56
C ALA A 7 -5.41 13.53 11.11
N PRO A 8 -4.57 13.58 10.04
CA PRO A 8 -3.81 12.40 9.61
C PRO A 8 -2.76 11.99 10.65
N ALA A 9 -2.13 12.96 11.32
CA ALA A 9 -1.17 12.69 12.39
C ALA A 9 -1.84 11.98 13.58
N CYS A 10 -3.03 12.42 14.01
CA CYS A 10 -3.81 11.76 15.04
C CYS A 10 -4.17 10.31 14.67
N ILE A 11 -4.56 10.07 13.41
CA ILE A 11 -4.88 8.72 12.92
C ILE A 11 -3.65 7.81 12.95
N ALA A 12 -2.50 8.30 12.48
CA ALA A 12 -1.25 7.55 12.52
C ALA A 12 -0.83 7.22 13.96
N VAL A 13 -0.90 8.19 14.88
CA VAL A 13 -0.61 7.97 16.30
C VAL A 13 -1.58 6.97 16.92
N ALA A 14 -2.88 7.08 16.61
CA ALA A 14 -3.89 6.13 17.11
C ALA A 14 -3.64 4.70 16.57
N GLY A 15 -3.28 4.55 15.30
CA GLY A 15 -3.00 3.25 14.69
C GLY A 15 -1.71 2.60 15.21
N VAL A 16 -0.66 3.37 15.48
CA VAL A 16 0.56 2.89 16.15
C VAL A 16 0.25 2.52 17.60
N GLY A 17 -0.46 3.39 18.31
CA GLY A 17 -0.89 3.17 19.69
C GLY A 17 -1.73 1.92 19.86
N LEU A 18 -2.64 1.65 18.92
CA LEU A 18 -3.47 0.43 18.92
C LEU A 18 -2.62 -0.83 18.75
N ARG A 19 -1.67 -0.85 17.81
CA ARG A 19 -0.74 -1.98 17.63
C ARG A 19 0.12 -2.21 18.88
N ALA A 20 0.66 -1.13 19.44
CA ALA A 20 1.44 -1.18 20.68
C ALA A 20 0.61 -1.68 21.86
N ALA A 21 -0.62 -1.21 22.02
CA ALA A 21 -1.53 -1.63 23.08
C ALA A 21 -1.89 -3.12 22.96
N LEU A 22 -2.24 -3.60 21.75
CA LEU A 22 -2.54 -5.00 21.52
C LEU A 22 -1.33 -5.90 21.80
N SER A 23 -0.13 -5.47 21.41
CA SER A 23 1.11 -6.17 21.76
C SER A 23 1.34 -6.20 23.27
N TYR A 24 1.16 -5.07 23.95
CA TYR A 24 1.30 -4.95 25.41
C TYR A 24 0.34 -5.85 26.18
N PHE A 25 -0.90 -6.02 25.70
CA PHE A 25 -1.87 -6.96 26.29
C PHE A 25 -1.61 -8.44 25.92
N ALA A 26 -0.44 -8.75 25.35
CA ALA A 26 -0.02 -10.10 24.96
C ALA A 26 -0.98 -10.80 23.98
N TRP A 27 -1.61 -10.04 23.08
CA TRP A 27 -2.44 -10.60 22.01
C TRP A 27 -1.60 -11.19 20.86
N GLY A 28 -0.32 -10.81 20.76
CA GLY A 28 0.60 -11.26 19.71
C GLY A 28 0.64 -12.79 19.52
N PRO A 29 0.99 -13.59 20.54
CA PRO A 29 1.03 -15.06 20.42
C PRO A 29 -0.30 -15.66 19.98
N ARG A 30 -1.42 -15.17 20.55
CA ARG A 30 -2.77 -15.68 20.24
C ARG A 30 -3.18 -15.41 18.79
N LEU A 31 -2.77 -14.27 18.24
CA LEU A 31 -3.00 -13.93 16.84
C LEU A 31 -2.03 -14.68 15.92
N ALA A 32 -0.80 -14.88 16.35
CA ALA A 32 0.21 -15.60 15.57
C ALA A 32 -0.11 -17.10 15.40
N GLU A 33 -0.88 -17.70 16.32
CA GLU A 33 -1.41 -19.06 16.17
C GLU A 33 -2.51 -19.18 15.09
N ARG A 34 -3.10 -18.05 14.66
CA ARG A 34 -4.13 -18.07 13.61
C ARG A 34 -3.45 -18.14 12.24
N VAL A 35 -3.69 -19.24 11.54
CA VAL A 35 -3.15 -19.48 10.18
C VAL A 35 -3.59 -18.42 9.16
N GLU A 36 -4.68 -17.71 9.42
CA GLU A 36 -5.16 -16.59 8.58
C GLU A 36 -4.25 -15.36 8.65
N LEU A 37 -3.55 -15.16 9.77
CA LEU A 37 -2.70 -13.99 10.02
C LEU A 37 -1.22 -14.33 9.86
N SER A 38 -0.84 -15.54 10.27
CA SER A 38 0.53 -16.02 10.22
C SER A 38 0.54 -17.41 9.61
N THR A 39 0.90 -17.49 8.33
CA THR A 39 1.13 -18.79 7.69
C THR A 39 2.52 -19.30 8.06
N PRO A 40 2.77 -20.62 8.02
CA PRO A 40 4.10 -21.20 8.30
C PRO A 40 5.25 -20.57 7.49
N LEU A 41 4.93 -20.03 6.30
CA LEU A 41 5.90 -19.38 5.41
C LEU A 41 6.21 -17.92 5.81
N HIS A 42 5.31 -17.23 6.50
CA HIS A 42 5.42 -15.81 6.83
C HIS A 42 5.38 -15.52 8.33
N SER A 43 5.63 -16.52 9.17
CA SER A 43 5.55 -16.40 10.62
C SER A 43 6.88 -16.00 11.28
N ILE A 44 6.79 -15.20 12.35
CA ILE A 44 7.93 -14.90 13.22
C ILE A 44 8.45 -16.14 13.96
N PHE A 45 7.59 -17.12 14.28
CA PHE A 45 8.01 -18.37 14.94
C PHE A 45 8.99 -19.15 14.07
N THR A 46 8.73 -19.18 12.77
CA THR A 46 9.61 -19.79 11.78
C THR A 46 11.01 -19.19 11.83
N ILE A 47 11.11 -17.86 11.92
CA ILE A 47 12.39 -17.14 12.03
C ILE A 47 13.05 -17.41 13.38
N ALA A 48 12.29 -17.44 14.47
CA ALA A 48 12.81 -17.73 15.80
C ALA A 48 13.45 -19.12 15.86
N GLU A 49 12.82 -20.15 15.27
CA GLU A 49 13.40 -21.49 15.16
C GLU A 49 14.68 -21.48 14.31
N GLY A 50 14.64 -20.88 13.12
CA GLY A 50 15.83 -20.76 12.25
C GLY A 50 17.00 -20.05 12.94
N PHE A 51 16.70 -19.03 13.75
CA PHE A 51 17.71 -18.30 14.52
C PHE A 51 18.27 -19.15 15.67
N HIS A 52 17.42 -19.93 16.34
CA HIS A 52 17.83 -20.86 17.39
C HIS A 52 18.75 -21.96 16.86
N LEU A 53 18.41 -22.56 15.72
CA LEU A 53 19.26 -23.55 15.03
C LEU A 53 20.62 -22.95 14.66
N LYS A 54 20.61 -21.72 14.14
CA LYS A 54 21.84 -20.99 13.81
C LYS A 54 22.72 -20.76 15.04
N LYS A 55 22.14 -20.42 16.20
CA LYS A 55 22.88 -20.27 17.47
C LYS A 55 23.57 -21.57 17.90
N MET A 56 22.98 -22.72 17.59
CA MET A 56 23.56 -24.04 17.87
C MET A 56 24.64 -24.47 16.86
N GLY A 57 25.01 -23.61 15.90
CA GLY A 57 25.97 -23.95 14.85
C GLY A 57 25.40 -24.87 13.77
N MET A 58 24.08 -25.09 13.76
CA MET A 58 23.39 -25.88 12.73
C MET A 58 22.90 -24.98 11.60
N SER A 59 22.61 -25.58 10.44
CA SER A 59 22.00 -24.82 9.35
C SER A 59 20.57 -24.39 9.75
N PRO A 60 20.12 -23.16 9.43
CA PRO A 60 18.76 -22.72 9.72
C PRO A 60 17.68 -23.60 9.06
N TYR A 61 18.02 -24.27 7.96
CA TYR A 61 17.13 -25.13 7.16
C TYR A 61 17.17 -26.60 7.59
N THR A 62 17.85 -26.92 8.70
CA THR A 62 17.88 -28.29 9.23
C THR A 62 16.52 -28.66 9.84
N GLY A 63 15.78 -27.67 10.34
CA GLY A 63 14.42 -27.82 10.85
C GLY A 63 13.38 -27.89 9.74
N SER A 64 12.16 -28.29 10.10
CA SER A 64 11.03 -28.40 9.18
C SER A 64 10.16 -27.14 9.11
N ALA A 65 10.35 -26.18 10.02
CA ALA A 65 9.59 -24.94 9.99
C ALA A 65 10.23 -23.88 9.08
N PHE A 66 11.56 -23.71 9.15
CA PHE A 66 12.25 -22.59 8.49
C PHE A 66 12.47 -22.81 6.99
N HIS A 67 11.62 -22.16 6.20
CA HIS A 67 11.71 -22.09 4.73
C HIS A 67 11.68 -20.66 4.19
N ALA A 68 11.85 -19.67 5.06
CA ALA A 68 11.89 -18.27 4.66
C ALA A 68 13.22 -17.93 3.94
N PRO A 69 13.24 -16.87 3.11
CA PRO A 69 14.45 -16.48 2.40
C PRO A 69 15.62 -16.12 3.35
N PRO A 70 16.88 -16.47 2.99
CA PRO A 70 18.02 -16.36 3.90
C PRO A 70 18.29 -14.94 4.42
N LEU A 71 17.97 -13.90 3.66
CA LEU A 71 18.20 -12.51 4.04
C LEU A 71 17.26 -12.03 5.15
N VAL A 72 16.09 -12.65 5.27
CA VAL A 72 15.09 -12.32 6.31
C VAL A 72 15.61 -12.69 7.69
N LEU A 73 16.33 -13.80 7.79
CA LEU A 73 16.83 -14.31 9.06
C LEU A 73 17.69 -13.28 9.80
N PRO A 74 18.82 -12.76 9.27
CA PRO A 74 19.62 -11.77 9.99
C PRO A 74 18.88 -10.44 10.20
N LEU A 75 17.92 -10.10 9.34
CA LEU A 75 17.13 -8.87 9.45
C LEU A 75 16.20 -8.89 10.66
N LEU A 76 15.53 -10.02 10.91
CA LEU A 76 14.52 -10.16 11.97
C LEU A 76 14.98 -10.93 13.20
N SER A 77 16.13 -11.60 13.16
CA SER A 77 16.72 -12.32 14.31
C SER A 77 16.72 -11.52 15.62
N PRO A 78 17.08 -10.22 15.64
CA PRO A 78 17.09 -9.42 16.88
C PRO A 78 15.70 -9.16 17.47
N PHE A 79 14.64 -9.44 16.72
CA PHE A 79 13.25 -9.13 17.05
C PHE A 79 12.39 -10.39 17.20
N THR A 80 13.03 -11.55 17.41
CA THR A 80 12.36 -12.86 17.52
C THR A 80 11.82 -13.17 18.92
N ASP A 81 12.09 -12.34 19.91
CA ASP A 81 11.62 -12.53 21.29
C ASP A 81 10.14 -12.09 21.42
N ILE A 82 9.23 -13.06 21.26
CA ILE A 82 7.78 -12.82 21.17
C ILE A 82 7.22 -12.44 22.55
N GLY A 83 6.53 -11.31 22.62
CA GLY A 83 5.89 -10.81 23.84
C GLY A 83 6.41 -9.44 24.29
N ASP A 84 7.57 -9.03 23.78
CA ASP A 84 8.11 -7.70 23.99
C ASP A 84 7.64 -6.72 22.92
N LEU A 85 7.54 -5.43 23.29
CA LEU A 85 7.21 -4.39 22.32
C LEU A 85 8.26 -4.29 21.20
N SER A 86 9.51 -4.66 21.50
CA SER A 86 10.63 -4.68 20.55
C SER A 86 10.36 -5.60 19.36
N SER A 87 9.71 -6.75 19.56
CA SER A 87 9.44 -7.71 18.49
C SER A 87 8.46 -7.16 17.46
N VAL A 88 7.58 -6.23 17.86
CA VAL A 88 6.54 -5.65 17.01
C VAL A 88 7.01 -4.40 16.26
N LEU A 89 8.07 -3.73 16.74
CA LEU A 89 8.65 -2.53 16.10
C LEU A 89 8.96 -2.68 14.60
N PRO A 90 9.65 -3.72 14.11
CA PRO A 90 9.94 -3.85 12.68
C PRO A 90 8.66 -3.96 11.84
N PHE A 91 7.63 -4.66 12.35
CA PHE A 91 6.35 -4.81 11.66
C PHE A 91 5.56 -3.50 11.61
N ILE A 92 5.59 -2.70 12.69
CA ILE A 92 5.00 -1.35 12.68
C ILE A 92 5.71 -0.48 11.65
N ALA A 93 7.05 -0.58 11.55
CA ALA A 93 7.83 0.19 10.59
C ALA A 93 7.49 -0.19 9.14
N PHE A 94 7.30 -1.48 8.84
CA PHE A 94 6.87 -1.94 7.52
C PHE A 94 5.46 -1.45 7.15
N ASP A 95 4.51 -1.52 8.09
CA ASP A 95 3.15 -1.00 7.89
C ASP A 95 3.15 0.52 7.67
N LEU A 96 3.95 1.26 8.44
CA LEU A 96 4.05 2.72 8.32
C LEU A 96 4.67 3.12 6.97
N ALA A 97 5.73 2.43 6.55
CA ALA A 97 6.34 2.64 5.24
C ALA A 97 5.37 2.29 4.10
N SER A 98 4.59 1.22 4.24
CA SER A 98 3.55 0.84 3.29
C SER A 98 2.44 1.90 3.19
N ALA A 99 1.95 2.40 4.32
CA ALA A 99 0.97 3.48 4.37
C ALA A 99 1.50 4.76 3.71
N TYR A 100 2.77 5.10 3.93
CA TYR A 100 3.43 6.23 3.30
C TYR A 100 3.53 6.06 1.77
N LEU A 101 3.87 4.86 1.27
CA LEU A 101 3.88 4.61 -0.17
C LEU A 101 2.48 4.72 -0.78
N ILE A 102 1.44 4.23 -0.09
CA ILE A 102 0.03 4.39 -0.54
C ILE A 102 -0.34 5.87 -0.63
N TYR A 103 0.01 6.66 0.38
CA TYR A 103 -0.16 8.11 0.35
C TYR A 103 0.50 8.72 -0.89
N MET A 104 1.77 8.39 -1.14
CA MET A 104 2.54 8.92 -2.28
C MET A 104 1.94 8.50 -3.63
N ILE A 105 1.48 7.25 -3.75
CA ILE A 105 0.79 6.76 -4.94
C ILE A 105 -0.50 7.57 -5.16
N ALA A 106 -1.38 7.62 -4.15
CA ALA A 106 -2.65 8.35 -4.23
C ALA A 106 -2.46 9.84 -4.54
N PHE A 107 -1.42 10.44 -3.97
CA PHE A 107 -1.03 11.82 -4.24
C PHE A 107 -0.60 12.03 -5.70
N THR A 108 0.22 11.14 -6.25
CA THR A 108 0.60 11.17 -7.67
C THR A 108 -0.64 11.08 -8.56
N PHE A 109 -1.59 10.19 -8.24
CA PHE A 109 -2.87 10.08 -8.97
C PHE A 109 -3.72 11.36 -8.91
N CYS A 110 -3.79 12.02 -7.75
CA CYS A 110 -4.56 13.25 -7.58
C CYS A 110 -3.96 14.45 -8.33
N ARG A 111 -2.65 14.41 -8.60
CA ARG A 111 -1.92 15.48 -9.31
C ARG A 111 -2.00 15.38 -10.83
N LEU A 112 -2.51 14.28 -11.37
CA LEU A 112 -2.68 14.13 -12.81
C LEU A 112 -3.64 15.20 -13.35
N PRO A 113 -3.28 15.89 -14.45
CA PRO A 113 -4.18 16.85 -15.06
C PRO A 113 -5.47 16.13 -15.48
N LYS A 114 -6.60 16.52 -14.91
CA LYS A 114 -7.90 16.05 -15.37
C LYS A 114 -8.08 16.54 -16.80
N LYS A 115 -7.88 15.68 -17.80
CA LYS A 115 -8.26 15.99 -19.18
C LYS A 115 -9.74 16.40 -19.14
N SER A 116 -10.00 17.67 -19.43
CA SER A 116 -11.35 18.24 -19.41
C SER A 116 -12.24 17.40 -20.32
N LYS A 117 -13.28 16.79 -19.73
CA LYS A 117 -14.29 16.04 -20.47
C LYS A 117 -15.13 17.01 -21.30
N THR A 118 -14.59 17.57 -22.37
CA THR A 118 -15.38 18.11 -23.49
C THR A 118 -16.00 16.92 -24.21
N GLY A 119 -17.11 16.40 -23.67
CA GLY A 119 -17.87 15.34 -24.34
C GLY A 119 -18.81 14.51 -23.45
N MET A 120 -18.61 14.44 -22.12
CA MET A 120 -19.46 13.62 -21.26
C MET A 120 -20.49 14.46 -20.50
N LYS A 121 -21.48 14.98 -21.23
CA LYS A 121 -22.72 15.48 -20.63
C LYS A 121 -23.54 14.25 -20.22
N ARG A 122 -23.97 14.22 -18.95
CA ARG A 122 -24.94 13.28 -18.33
C ARG A 122 -24.27 11.93 -17.98
N ILE A 123 -24.16 11.48 -16.74
CA ILE A 123 -25.07 11.54 -15.60
C ILE A 123 -24.22 11.74 -14.34
N SER A 124 -24.32 12.90 -13.71
CA SER A 124 -23.90 13.11 -12.33
C SER A 124 -25.15 12.96 -11.46
N SER A 125 -25.18 11.91 -10.66
CA SER A 125 -25.86 11.90 -9.36
C SER A 125 -24.77 11.45 -8.40
N SER A 126 -24.19 12.29 -7.56
CA SER A 126 -24.87 13.20 -6.64
C SER A 126 -23.86 14.13 -5.97
N GLY A 127 -24.12 15.43 -5.95
CA GLY A 127 -23.31 16.39 -5.18
C GLY A 127 -23.28 17.81 -5.75
N TRP A 128 -24.46 18.47 -5.79
CA TRP A 128 -24.70 19.93 -5.78
C TRP A 128 -23.75 20.86 -6.58
N SER A 129 -24.19 21.28 -7.77
CA SER A 129 -23.77 22.55 -8.40
C SER A 129 -25.02 23.39 -8.65
N MET A 130 -25.17 24.47 -7.88
CA MET A 130 -26.28 25.41 -7.95
C MET A 130 -26.12 26.28 -9.19
N TYR A 131 -27.03 26.13 -10.15
CA TYR A 131 -27.15 27.03 -11.30
C TYR A 131 -27.96 28.26 -10.91
N ASP A 132 -27.42 29.46 -11.14
CA ASP A 132 -28.18 30.70 -11.09
C ASP A 132 -28.93 30.90 -12.42
N ILE A 133 -30.25 31.02 -12.34
CA ILE A 133 -31.18 31.03 -13.49
C ILE A 133 -31.28 32.43 -14.11
N GLN A 134 -30.81 33.49 -13.43
CA GLN A 134 -31.08 34.87 -13.86
C GLN A 134 -30.07 35.45 -14.87
N THR A 135 -28.87 34.90 -15.03
CA THR A 135 -27.81 35.55 -15.84
C THR A 135 -27.21 34.69 -16.96
N GLY A 136 -27.66 33.45 -17.14
CA GLY A 136 -27.32 32.65 -18.33
C GLY A 136 -25.82 32.43 -18.58
N GLN A 137 -24.98 32.52 -17.54
CA GLN A 137 -23.54 32.31 -17.61
C GLN A 137 -23.12 31.21 -16.65
N LEU A 138 -22.30 30.29 -17.15
CA LEU A 138 -21.54 29.34 -16.34
C LEU A 138 -20.47 30.11 -15.59
N LYS A 139 -20.61 30.25 -14.27
CA LYS A 139 -19.54 30.78 -13.44
C LYS A 139 -18.42 29.74 -13.39
N GLU A 140 -17.38 29.92 -14.20
CA GLU A 140 -16.15 29.16 -14.06
C GLU A 140 -15.62 29.35 -12.63
N PRO A 141 -15.20 28.27 -11.92
CA PRO A 141 -14.62 28.43 -10.60
C PRO A 141 -13.29 29.17 -10.77
N ALA A 142 -13.11 30.21 -9.97
CA ALA A 142 -11.91 31.04 -10.02
C ALA A 142 -10.65 30.19 -9.76
N PRO A 143 -9.49 30.50 -10.39
CA PRO A 143 -8.26 29.68 -10.38
C PRO A 143 -7.60 29.54 -9.00
N ASN A 144 -8.19 30.13 -7.97
CA ASN A 144 -7.74 30.23 -6.59
C ASN A 144 -8.60 29.43 -5.60
N GLU A 145 -9.59 28.65 -6.06
CA GLU A 145 -10.28 27.69 -5.20
C GLU A 145 -9.53 26.36 -5.19
N ALA A 146 -8.86 26.10 -4.05
CA ALA A 146 -8.12 24.88 -3.79
C ALA A 146 -8.94 23.63 -4.16
N SER A 147 -8.39 22.84 -5.08
CA SER A 147 -8.97 21.60 -5.61
C SER A 147 -9.55 20.70 -4.50
N PRO A 148 -10.74 20.09 -4.67
CA PRO A 148 -11.40 19.22 -3.68
C PRO A 148 -10.69 17.87 -3.41
N ALA A 149 -9.40 17.75 -3.78
CA ALA A 149 -8.56 16.56 -3.63
C ALA A 149 -7.65 16.58 -2.39
N SER A 150 -7.81 17.56 -1.49
CA SER A 150 -6.86 17.82 -0.40
C SER A 150 -6.79 16.74 0.69
N GLY A 151 -7.73 15.78 0.75
CA GLY A 151 -7.74 14.73 1.77
C GLY A 151 -7.83 13.29 1.26
N LEU A 152 -7.90 13.06 -0.06
CA LEU A 152 -8.01 11.70 -0.60
C LEU A 152 -6.75 10.84 -0.34
N PRO A 153 -5.52 11.36 -0.53
CA PRO A 153 -4.31 10.60 -0.20
C PRO A 153 -4.22 10.23 1.28
N ASP A 154 -4.60 11.17 2.16
CA ASP A 154 -4.66 10.95 3.61
C ASP A 154 -5.67 9.85 3.96
N LEU A 155 -6.84 9.87 3.32
CA LEU A 155 -7.87 8.86 3.52
C LEU A 155 -7.39 7.47 3.07
N CYS A 156 -6.73 7.36 1.91
CA CYS A 156 -6.20 6.08 1.42
C CYS A 156 -5.17 5.49 2.39
N ALA A 157 -4.25 6.31 2.90
CA ALA A 157 -3.26 5.89 3.87
C ALA A 157 -3.91 5.50 5.22
N ALA A 158 -4.89 6.29 5.69
CA ALA A 158 -5.64 6.00 6.91
C ALA A 158 -6.41 4.67 6.81
N LEU A 159 -7.09 4.42 5.69
CA LEU A 159 -7.84 3.18 5.45
C LEU A 159 -6.95 1.95 5.45
N TYR A 160 -5.76 2.03 4.85
CA TYR A 160 -4.79 0.95 4.92
C TYR A 160 -4.23 0.76 6.34
N PHE A 161 -3.80 1.84 6.97
CA PHE A 161 -3.13 1.77 8.26
C PHE A 161 -4.06 1.33 9.41
N LEU A 162 -5.34 1.66 9.32
CA LEU A 162 -6.40 1.20 10.22
C LEU A 162 -7.10 -0.08 9.75
N ASN A 163 -6.61 -0.73 8.70
CA ASN A 163 -7.15 -2.01 8.25
C ASN A 163 -7.00 -3.05 9.38
N PRO A 164 -8.10 -3.70 9.83
CA PRO A 164 -8.03 -4.70 10.90
C PRO A 164 -7.08 -5.85 10.57
N PHE A 165 -6.99 -6.24 9.28
CA PHE A 165 -6.06 -7.28 8.85
C PHE A 165 -4.59 -6.83 8.97
N ALA A 166 -4.28 -5.58 8.61
CA ALA A 166 -2.91 -5.06 8.73
C ALA A 166 -2.50 -4.95 10.21
N ILE A 167 -3.39 -4.43 11.06
CA ILE A 167 -3.17 -4.36 12.52
C ILE A 167 -2.94 -5.78 13.09
N ALA A 168 -3.81 -6.72 12.76
CA ALA A 168 -3.75 -8.08 13.28
C ALA A 168 -2.48 -8.81 12.80
N SER A 169 -2.12 -8.69 11.52
CA SER A 169 -0.92 -9.31 10.94
C SER A 169 0.37 -8.70 11.51
N CYS A 170 0.38 -7.39 11.76
CA CYS A 170 1.50 -6.69 12.40
C CYS A 170 1.72 -7.20 13.84
N VAL A 171 0.64 -7.28 14.63
CA VAL A 171 0.69 -7.78 16.02
C VAL A 171 1.02 -9.27 16.07
N ALA A 172 0.60 -10.05 15.07
CA ALA A 172 0.95 -11.46 14.90
C ALA A 172 2.43 -11.70 14.50
N GLY A 173 3.19 -10.64 14.18
CA GLY A 173 4.56 -10.77 13.68
C GLY A 173 4.65 -11.41 12.30
N SER A 174 3.69 -11.12 11.43
CA SER A 174 3.64 -11.66 10.07
C SER A 174 4.48 -10.86 9.09
N LEU A 175 5.19 -11.55 8.19
CA LEU A 175 6.00 -10.93 7.13
C LEU A 175 5.17 -10.32 6.01
N SER A 176 3.84 -10.49 6.02
CA SER A 176 2.94 -9.94 5.01
C SER A 176 3.08 -8.42 4.85
N GLY A 177 3.36 -7.68 5.93
CA GLY A 177 3.61 -6.24 5.86
C GLY A 177 4.89 -5.89 5.08
N LEU A 178 5.94 -6.70 5.21
CA LEU A 178 7.20 -6.52 4.47
C LEU A 178 7.03 -6.84 2.98
N GLU A 179 6.27 -7.89 2.65
CA GLU A 179 5.94 -8.22 1.27
C GLU A 179 5.09 -7.11 0.62
N ALA A 180 4.07 -6.63 1.33
CA ALA A 180 3.23 -5.51 0.89
C ALA A 180 4.06 -4.24 0.63
N LEU A 181 5.04 -3.96 1.49
CA LEU A 181 5.97 -2.83 1.31
C LEU A 181 6.72 -2.91 -0.03
N PHE A 182 7.31 -4.07 -0.35
CA PHE A 182 8.04 -4.24 -1.60
C PHE A 182 7.13 -4.16 -2.84
N ILE A 183 5.91 -4.71 -2.76
CA ILE A 183 4.90 -4.59 -3.82
C ILE A 183 4.53 -3.12 -4.05
N LEU A 184 4.25 -2.37 -2.98
CA LEU A 184 3.90 -0.95 -3.05
C LEU A 184 5.07 -0.11 -3.57
N LEU A 185 6.31 -0.49 -3.25
CA LEU A 185 7.50 0.16 -3.77
C LEU A 185 7.64 -0.05 -5.28
N ALA A 186 7.31 -1.27 -5.76
CA ALA A 186 7.29 -1.61 -7.17
C ALA A 186 6.28 -0.74 -7.93
N ILE A 187 5.05 -0.67 -7.40
CA ILE A 187 3.96 0.13 -7.96
C ILE A 187 4.31 1.61 -7.95
N TYR A 188 4.80 2.13 -6.82
CA TYR A 188 5.21 3.54 -6.70
C TYR A 188 6.32 3.88 -7.70
N GLY A 189 7.35 3.05 -7.81
CA GLY A 189 8.42 3.21 -8.81
C GLY A 189 7.87 3.25 -10.24
N ALA A 190 6.87 2.42 -10.55
CA ALA A 190 6.20 2.41 -11.83
C ALA A 190 5.37 3.68 -12.08
N THR A 191 4.63 4.18 -11.07
CA THR A 191 3.86 5.43 -11.19
C THR A 191 4.73 6.66 -11.41
N VAL A 192 5.95 6.69 -10.85
CA VAL A 192 6.92 7.78 -11.01
C VAL A 192 7.83 7.55 -12.23
N GLN A 193 7.58 6.50 -13.02
CA GLN A 193 8.39 6.11 -14.19
C GLN A 193 9.88 5.94 -13.87
N LYS A 194 10.21 5.47 -12.67
CA LYS A 194 11.58 5.14 -12.24
C LYS A 194 11.77 3.63 -12.27
N PRO A 195 12.27 3.05 -13.38
CA PRO A 195 12.34 1.60 -13.56
C PRO A 195 13.24 0.92 -12.53
N MET A 196 14.32 1.57 -12.07
CA MET A 196 15.20 0.99 -11.04
C MET A 196 14.47 0.81 -9.70
N LEU A 197 13.64 1.78 -9.30
CA LEU A 197 12.87 1.69 -8.06
C LEU A 197 11.77 0.62 -8.18
N ALA A 198 11.11 0.57 -9.33
CA ALA A 198 10.10 -0.44 -9.64
C ALA A 198 10.69 -1.86 -9.62
N ALA A 199 11.84 -2.05 -10.26
CA ALA A 199 12.55 -3.32 -10.34
C ALA A 199 13.06 -3.77 -8.97
N PHE A 200 13.58 -2.86 -8.15
CA PHE A 200 14.01 -3.18 -6.79
C PHE A 200 12.83 -3.64 -5.91
N GLY A 201 11.70 -2.94 -5.97
CA GLY A 201 10.48 -3.36 -5.28
C GLY A 201 9.98 -4.72 -5.77
N ALA A 202 9.92 -4.92 -7.09
CA ALA A 202 9.47 -6.19 -7.67
C ALA A 202 10.39 -7.36 -7.30
N ALA A 203 11.71 -7.15 -7.32
CA ALA A 203 12.70 -8.16 -6.91
C ALA A 203 12.59 -8.50 -5.42
N GLY A 204 12.39 -7.50 -4.56
CA GLY A 204 12.18 -7.72 -3.13
C GLY A 204 10.89 -8.49 -2.84
N ALA A 205 9.81 -8.19 -3.58
CA ALA A 205 8.54 -8.89 -3.45
C ALA A 205 8.65 -10.35 -3.92
N THR A 206 9.25 -10.59 -5.10
CA THR A 206 9.45 -11.94 -5.65
C THR A 206 10.43 -12.79 -4.84
N TYR A 207 11.34 -12.14 -4.11
CA TYR A 207 12.23 -12.81 -3.17
C TYR A 207 11.49 -13.36 -1.94
N MET A 208 10.43 -12.69 -1.47
CA MET A 208 9.63 -13.15 -0.33
C MET A 208 8.60 -14.21 -0.73
N SER A 209 7.95 -14.04 -1.88
CA SER A 209 6.91 -14.94 -2.39
C SER A 209 6.95 -14.92 -3.91
N ALA A 210 6.60 -16.02 -4.59
CA ALA A 210 6.60 -16.05 -6.06
C ALA A 210 5.39 -15.31 -6.68
N LEU A 211 4.31 -15.09 -5.93
CA LEU A 211 3.05 -14.56 -6.45
C LEU A 211 3.15 -13.15 -7.08
N PRO A 212 3.92 -12.19 -6.51
CA PRO A 212 4.09 -10.85 -7.09
C PRO A 212 4.68 -10.84 -8.51
N LEU A 213 5.19 -11.97 -9.03
CA LEU A 213 5.62 -12.09 -10.43
C LEU A 213 4.48 -11.79 -11.43
N VAL A 214 3.23 -12.07 -11.07
CA VAL A 214 2.06 -11.76 -11.90
C VAL A 214 1.93 -10.24 -12.13
N LEU A 215 2.47 -9.41 -11.23
CA LEU A 215 2.48 -7.96 -11.36
C LEU A 215 3.52 -7.46 -12.38
N CYS A 216 4.41 -8.29 -12.92
CA CYS A 216 5.39 -7.86 -13.91
C CYS A 216 4.73 -7.25 -15.15
N ILE A 217 3.66 -7.87 -15.67
CA ILE A 217 2.94 -7.35 -16.85
C ILE A 217 2.35 -5.95 -16.57
N PRO A 218 1.51 -5.75 -15.53
CA PRO A 218 0.96 -4.42 -15.25
C PRO A 218 2.04 -3.39 -14.89
N LEU A 219 3.12 -3.77 -14.20
CA LEU A 219 4.23 -2.86 -13.90
C LEU A 219 4.96 -2.39 -15.18
N MET A 220 5.21 -3.29 -16.13
CA MET A 220 5.82 -2.95 -17.41
C MET A 220 4.92 -2.03 -18.24
N LEU A 221 3.61 -2.29 -18.27
CA LEU A 221 2.64 -1.42 -18.94
C LEU A 221 2.60 -0.03 -18.30
N LEU A 222 2.58 0.04 -16.97
CA LEU A 222 2.58 1.29 -16.22
C LEU A 222 3.87 2.10 -16.41
N LEU A 223 5.03 1.43 -16.47
CA LEU A 223 6.31 2.06 -16.79
C LEU A 223 6.35 2.61 -18.22
N ALA A 224 5.85 1.83 -19.19
CA ALA A 224 5.89 2.18 -20.60
C ALA A 224 4.96 3.33 -20.97
N ARG A 225 3.76 3.38 -20.39
CA ARG A 225 2.71 4.36 -20.73
C ARG A 225 2.58 5.50 -19.73
N GLY A 226 3.09 5.34 -18.52
CA GLY A 226 2.80 6.26 -17.43
C GLY A 226 1.32 6.24 -17.04
N LEU A 227 0.95 7.13 -16.12
CA LEU A 227 -0.40 7.20 -15.57
C LEU A 227 -1.43 7.94 -16.46
N GLU A 228 -0.97 8.64 -17.50
CA GLU A 228 -1.79 9.55 -18.30
C GLU A 228 -2.57 8.89 -19.45
N ASP A 229 -2.19 7.65 -19.80
CA ASP A 229 -2.71 6.89 -20.94
C ASP A 229 -3.62 5.73 -20.50
N CYS A 230 -4.68 6.03 -19.72
CA CYS A 230 -5.71 5.03 -19.44
C CYS A 230 -6.50 4.70 -20.73
N PRO A 231 -6.51 3.44 -21.20
CA PRO A 231 -7.02 3.06 -22.53
C PRO A 231 -8.55 2.91 -22.61
N LEU A 232 -9.30 3.35 -21.59
CA LEU A 232 -10.77 3.14 -21.54
C LEU A 232 -11.57 4.24 -22.23
N GLU A 233 -10.93 5.18 -22.94
CA GLU A 233 -11.63 6.05 -23.87
C GLU A 233 -12.02 5.19 -25.10
N TYR A 234 -13.21 4.58 -25.04
CA TYR A 234 -13.85 3.99 -26.22
C TYR A 234 -13.92 5.07 -27.30
N GLN A 235 -13.03 5.00 -28.30
CA GLN A 235 -13.18 5.81 -29.49
C GLN A 235 -14.32 5.19 -30.30
N PRO A 236 -15.49 5.85 -30.42
CA PRO A 236 -16.53 5.35 -31.28
C PRO A 236 -15.94 5.30 -32.69
N GLU A 237 -15.94 4.12 -33.31
CA GLU A 237 -15.46 3.93 -34.67
C GLU A 237 -16.02 5.05 -35.55
N SER A 238 -15.12 5.77 -36.22
CA SER A 238 -15.49 6.75 -37.22
C SER A 238 -16.37 6.04 -38.23
N ARG A 239 -17.64 6.46 -38.34
CA ARG A 239 -18.59 5.94 -39.33
C ARG A 239 -17.87 5.82 -40.67
N VAL A 240 -17.64 4.58 -41.11
CA VAL A 240 -17.20 4.29 -42.47
C VAL A 240 -18.29 4.83 -43.38
N ARG A 241 -18.04 6.00 -43.97
CA ARG A 241 -18.92 6.58 -44.98
C ARG A 241 -18.74 5.75 -46.24
N PHE A 242 -19.60 4.75 -46.41
CA PHE A 242 -19.80 4.12 -47.70
C PHE A 242 -20.41 5.16 -48.63
N THR A 243 -19.56 5.80 -49.44
CA THR A 243 -19.99 6.56 -50.61
C THR A 243 -20.49 5.55 -51.64
N ARG A 244 -21.77 5.65 -52.01
CA ARG A 244 -22.32 5.00 -53.20
C ARG A 244 -22.10 5.87 -54.42
#